data_AF-A0A7J4PVX3-F1
#
_entry.id   AF-A0A7J4PVX3-F1
#
_cell.length_a   1.000
_cell.length_b   1.000
_cell.length_c   1.000
_cell.angle_alpha   90.00
_cell.angle_beta   90.00
_cell.angle_gamma   90.00
#
_symmetry.space_group_name_H-M   'P 1'
#
loop_
_entity.id
_entity.type
_entity.pdbx_description
1 polymer ?
#
loop_
_entity_poly.entity_id
_entity_poly.type
_entity_poly.pdbx_seq_one_letter_code
_entity_poly.pdbx_strand_id
1 'polypeptide(L)'
;MAKMVMVQRLRYAPTLNTVIMVENAIKNSRNSLITIPEIKRALPRQVNHTKLKIILEYLEESNKIAVTMKGITWIHNANPNLKRAIERGMEI
;
A
#
# COMPACT_ATOMS: atom_id res chain seq x y z
N MET A 1 -7.90 27.14 -15.93
CA MET A 1 -8.55 25.96 -15.30
C MET A 1 -7.55 24.89 -14.89
N ALA A 2 -6.81 24.26 -15.81
CA ALA A 2 -5.89 23.13 -15.50
C ALA A 2 -4.83 23.41 -14.40
N LYS A 3 -4.17 24.58 -14.44
CA LYS A 3 -3.16 24.97 -13.43
C LYS A 3 -3.74 25.05 -12.00
N MET A 4 -4.99 25.49 -11.88
CA MET A 4 -5.67 25.63 -10.58
C MET A 4 -6.07 24.27 -10.00
N VAL A 5 -6.49 23.34 -10.86
CA VAL A 5 -6.82 21.95 -10.48
C VAL A 5 -5.56 21.19 -10.01
N MET A 6 -4.42 21.38 -10.68
CA MET A 6 -3.15 20.74 -10.31
C MET A 6 -2.63 21.23 -8.94
N VAL A 7 -2.71 22.52 -8.67
CA VAL A 7 -2.33 23.12 -7.37
C VAL A 7 -3.21 22.63 -6.23
N GLN A 8 -4.51 22.41 -6.47
CA GLN A 8 -5.39 21.81 -5.46
C GLN A 8 -5.03 20.36 -5.15
N ARG A 9 -4.71 19.55 -6.17
CA ARG A 9 -4.27 18.15 -5.97
C ARG A 9 -3.01 18.05 -5.09
N LEU A 10 -2.05 18.96 -5.27
CA LEU A 10 -0.82 18.98 -4.47
C LEU A 10 -1.07 19.34 -2.99
N ARG A 11 -2.09 20.15 -2.68
CA ARG A 11 -2.43 20.47 -1.27
C ARG A 11 -2.90 19.24 -0.47
N TYR A 12 -3.51 18.26 -1.14
CA TYR A 12 -3.98 17.04 -0.49
C TYR A 12 -3.01 15.86 -0.63
N ALA A 13 -1.89 16.06 -1.34
CA ALA A 13 -0.91 15.02 -1.55
C ALA A 13 -0.24 14.59 -0.23
N PRO A 14 0.04 13.29 -0.06
CA PRO A 14 0.88 12.83 1.03
C PRO A 14 2.30 13.37 0.86
N THR A 15 2.98 13.62 1.98
CA THR A 15 4.43 13.91 1.93
C THR A 15 5.20 12.63 1.69
N LEU A 16 6.41 12.73 1.12
CA LEU A 16 7.29 11.59 0.91
C LEU A 16 7.54 10.79 2.21
N ASN A 17 7.75 11.46 3.34
CA ASN A 17 7.89 10.80 4.65
C ASN A 17 6.67 9.95 5.01
N THR A 18 5.46 10.38 4.62
CA THR A 18 4.23 9.63 4.88
C THR A 18 4.11 8.43 3.93
N VAL A 19 4.52 8.59 2.67
CA VAL A 19 4.59 7.49 1.69
C VAL A 19 5.56 6.40 2.17
N ILE A 20 6.79 6.78 2.53
CA ILE A 20 7.83 5.85 3.02
C ILE A 20 7.37 5.13 4.29
N MET A 21 6.68 5.83 5.18
CA MET A 21 6.14 5.25 6.41
C MET A 21 5.11 4.14 6.12
N VAL A 22 4.18 4.37 5.18
CA VAL A 22 3.20 3.35 4.77
C VAL A 22 3.87 2.21 4.01
N GLU A 23 4.81 2.53 3.11
CA GLU A 23 5.59 1.53 2.36
C GLU A 23 6.31 0.57 3.31
N ASN A 24 7.00 1.10 4.33
CA ASN A 24 7.68 0.29 5.33
C ASN A 24 6.72 -0.56 6.16
N ALA A 25 5.53 -0.06 6.49
CA ALA A 25 4.54 -0.83 7.24
C ALA A 25 4.04 -2.05 6.44
N ILE A 26 3.84 -1.90 5.12
CA ILE A 26 3.44 -3.01 4.25
C ILE A 26 4.60 -3.97 4.01
N LYS A 27 5.78 -3.45 3.66
CA LYS A 27 6.98 -4.25 3.34
C LYS A 27 7.45 -5.12 4.51
N ASN A 28 7.35 -4.62 5.75
CA ASN A 28 7.79 -5.33 6.95
C ASN A 28 6.65 -6.12 7.63
N SER A 29 5.48 -6.23 7.00
CA SER A 29 4.38 -7.06 7.50
C SER A 29 4.83 -8.52 7.61
N ARG A 30 4.56 -9.15 8.76
CA ARG A 30 4.76 -10.61 8.93
C ARG A 30 3.76 -11.42 8.13
N ASN A 31 2.59 -10.84 7.87
CA ASN A 31 1.51 -11.49 7.12
C ASN A 31 1.74 -11.30 5.62
N SER A 32 1.49 -12.35 4.84
CA SER A 32 1.55 -12.26 3.37
C SER A 32 0.54 -11.29 2.79
N LEU A 33 -0.63 -11.19 3.42
CA LEU A 33 -1.69 -10.25 3.08
C LEU A 33 -1.95 -9.37 4.30
N ILE A 34 -2.05 -8.07 4.08
CA ILE A 34 -2.35 -7.08 5.12
C ILE A 34 -3.57 -6.26 4.71
N THR A 35 -4.50 -6.06 5.64
CA THR A 35 -5.72 -5.28 5.44
C THR A 35 -5.50 -3.80 5.76
N ILE A 36 -6.36 -2.91 5.26
CA ILE A 36 -6.29 -1.47 5.57
C ILE A 36 -6.31 -1.19 7.09
N PRO A 37 -7.16 -1.84 7.91
CA PRO A 37 -7.13 -1.67 9.36
C PRO A 37 -5.82 -2.12 10.02
N GLU A 38 -5.19 -3.18 9.51
CA GLU A 38 -3.88 -3.63 10.01
C GLU A 38 -2.77 -2.67 9.63
N ILE A 39 -2.76 -2.15 8.40
CA ILE A 39 -1.83 -1.10 7.96
C ILE A 39 -1.95 0.07 8.93
N LYS A 40 -3.17 0.59 9.17
CA LYS A 40 -3.39 1.73 10.09
C LYS A 40 -2.87 1.47 11.50
N ARG A 41 -2.98 0.24 12.02
CA ARG A 41 -2.47 -0.16 13.34
C ARG A 41 -0.95 -0.27 13.38
N ALA A 42 -0.31 -0.62 12.26
CA ALA A 42 1.13 -0.74 12.15
C ALA A 42 1.87 0.60 11.96
N LEU A 43 1.15 1.67 11.62
CA LEU A 43 1.78 2.98 11.43
C LEU A 43 2.20 3.60 12.78
N PRO A 44 3.38 4.23 12.85
CA PRO A 44 3.82 4.93 14.07
C PRO A 44 2.97 6.18 14.39
N ARG A 45 2.19 6.66 13.42
CA ARG A 45 1.22 7.75 13.58
C ARG A 45 0.06 7.57 12.61
N GLN A 46 -1.12 8.05 13.01
CA GLN A 46 -2.32 7.90 12.19
C GLN A 46 -2.22 8.69 10.88
N VAL A 47 -2.68 8.05 9.80
CA VAL A 47 -2.84 8.65 8.47
C VAL A 47 -4.30 8.66 8.11
N ASN A 48 -4.79 9.82 7.65
CA ASN A 48 -6.16 9.99 7.18
C ASN A 48 -6.47 9.00 6.05
N HIS A 49 -7.70 8.48 6.01
CA HIS A 49 -8.13 7.47 5.03
C HIS A 49 -7.89 7.90 3.58
N THR A 50 -8.21 9.15 3.21
CA THR A 50 -8.03 9.66 1.85
C THR A 50 -6.54 9.69 1.46
N LYS A 51 -5.68 10.14 2.38
CA LYS A 51 -4.22 10.15 2.15
C LYS A 51 -3.68 8.73 2.03
N LEU A 52 -4.14 7.81 2.88
CA LEU A 52 -3.76 6.41 2.80
C LEU A 52 -4.17 5.81 1.44
N LYS A 53 -5.37 6.11 0.95
CA LYS A 53 -5.83 5.64 -0.37
C LYS A 53 -4.92 6.13 -1.50
N ILE A 54 -4.59 7.42 -1.53
CA ILE A 54 -3.67 8.00 -2.52
C ILE A 54 -2.30 7.32 -2.47
N ILE A 55 -1.79 7.03 -1.26
CA ILE A 55 -0.51 6.33 -1.10
C ILE A 55 -0.61 4.91 -1.65
N LEU A 56 -1.68 4.19 -1.34
CA LEU A 56 -1.87 2.82 -1.83
C LEU A 56 -2.01 2.78 -3.35
N GLU A 57 -2.78 3.69 -3.95
CA GLU A 57 -2.88 3.86 -5.41
C GLU A 57 -1.50 4.10 -6.01
N TYR A 58 -0.71 5.03 -5.47
CA TYR A 58 0.66 5.29 -5.92
C TYR A 58 1.59 4.07 -5.81
N LEU A 59 1.50 3.31 -4.71
CA LEU A 59 2.32 2.11 -4.50
C LEU A 59 1.92 0.97 -5.44
N GLU A 60 0.64 0.86 -5.77
CA GLU A 60 0.13 -0.13 -6.73
C GLU A 60 0.53 0.23 -8.15
N GLU A 61 0.31 1.47 -8.58
CA GLU A 61 0.72 1.97 -9.91
C GLU A 61 2.24 1.87 -10.13
N SER A 62 3.03 1.96 -9.05
CA SER A 62 4.49 1.79 -9.09
C SER A 62 4.98 0.35 -8.89
N ASN A 63 4.08 -0.65 -8.95
CA ASN A 63 4.39 -2.08 -8.82
C ASN A 63 5.13 -2.45 -7.52
N LYS A 64 4.88 -1.73 -6.42
CA LYS A 64 5.43 -2.08 -5.11
C LYS A 64 4.51 -3.02 -4.34
N ILE A 65 3.20 -2.85 -4.50
CA ILE A 65 2.17 -3.67 -3.86
C ILE A 65 1.18 -4.20 -4.90
N ALA A 66 0.49 -5.28 -4.56
CA ALA A 66 -0.70 -5.73 -5.27
C ALA A 66 -1.91 -5.66 -4.33
N VAL A 67 -3.01 -5.09 -4.81
CA VAL A 67 -4.28 -5.04 -4.08
C VAL A 67 -5.18 -6.18 -4.57
N THR A 68 -5.72 -6.95 -3.64
CA THR A 68 -6.64 -8.06 -3.91
C THR A 68 -7.91 -7.88 -3.09
N MET A 69 -8.93 -8.70 -3.36
CA MET A 69 -10.17 -8.73 -2.56
C MET A 69 -9.93 -9.06 -1.09
N LYS A 70 -8.86 -9.81 -0.76
CA LYS A 70 -8.55 -10.27 0.60
C LYS A 70 -7.60 -9.35 1.34
N GLY A 71 -6.89 -8.48 0.63
CA GLY A 71 -5.94 -7.55 1.22
C GLY A 71 -4.84 -7.12 0.26
N ILE A 72 -3.82 -6.50 0.84
CA ILE A 72 -2.70 -5.91 0.13
C ILE A 72 -1.47 -6.78 0.38
N THR A 73 -0.66 -7.03 -0.64
CA THR A 73 0.61 -7.74 -0.50
C THR A 73 1.76 -6.95 -1.09
N TRP A 74 2.95 -7.12 -0.54
CA TRP A 74 4.18 -6.61 -1.13
C TRP A 74 4.57 -7.49 -2.32
N ILE A 75 4.86 -6.92 -3.49
CA ILE A 75 5.13 -7.72 -4.70
C ILE A 75 6.42 -8.53 -4.58
N HIS A 76 7.44 -7.98 -3.92
CA HIS A 76 8.69 -8.71 -3.64
C HIS A 76 8.63 -9.50 -2.33
N ASN A 77 7.47 -10.05 -1.97
CA ASN A 77 7.30 -10.81 -0.75
C ASN A 77 8.00 -12.18 -0.85
N ALA A 78 8.96 -12.42 0.03
CA ALA A 78 9.72 -13.66 0.11
C ALA A 78 9.00 -14.79 0.88
N ASN A 79 7.71 -14.62 1.22
CA ASN A 79 6.97 -15.64 1.98
C ASN A 79 6.81 -16.94 1.16
N PRO A 80 7.32 -18.08 1.67
CA PRO A 80 7.33 -19.35 0.93
C PRO A 80 5.92 -19.91 0.69
N ASN A 81 4.94 -19.60 1.56
CA ASN A 81 3.55 -20.02 1.35
C ASN A 81 2.93 -19.30 0.16
N LEU A 82 3.15 -17.98 0.06
CA LEU A 82 2.68 -17.17 -1.05
C LEU A 82 3.32 -17.63 -2.37
N LYS A 83 4.64 -17.85 -2.35
CA LYS A 83 5.37 -18.34 -3.53
C LYS A 83 4.79 -19.68 -4.04
N ARG A 84 4.54 -20.63 -3.13
CA ARG A 84 3.92 -21.92 -3.49
C ARG A 84 2.50 -21.78 -4.00
N ALA A 85 1.72 -20.83 -3.49
CA ALA A 85 0.37 -20.57 -3.99
C ALA A 85 0.39 -20.06 -5.43
N ILE A 86 1.29 -19.10 -5.73
CA ILE A 86 1.50 -18.56 -7.07
C ILE A 86 1.98 -19.66 -8.03
N GLU A 87 2.97 -20.46 -7.64
CA GLU A 87 3.49 -21.58 -8.46
C GLU A 87 2.41 -22.62 -8.80
N ARG A 88 1.44 -22.81 -7.92
CA ARG A 88 0.32 -23.76 -8.12
C ARG A 88 -0.90 -23.13 -8.81
N GLY A 89 -0.84 -21.85 -9.16
CA GLY A 89 -1.98 -21.11 -9.75
C GLY A 89 -3.19 -21.00 -8.83
N MET A 90 -2.98 -21.07 -7.50
CA MET A 90 -4.07 -20.99 -6.52
C MET A 90 -4.23 -19.57 -6.00
N GLU A 91 -5.47 -19.09 -5.98
CA GLU A 91 -5.84 -17.82 -5.36
C GLU A 91 -5.89 -18.00 -3.83
N ILE A 92 -4.91 -17.44 -3.11
CA ILE A 92 -4.92 -17.32 -1.65
C ILE A 92 -5.95 -16.33 -1.17
#